data_AF-A0A1L7BF72-F1
#
_entry.id   AF-A0A1L7BF72-F1
#
_cell.length_a   1.000
_cell.length_b   1.000
_cell.length_c   1.000
_cell.angle_alpha   90.00
_cell.angle_beta   90.00
_cell.angle_gamma   90.00
#
_symmetry.space_group_name_H-M   'P 1'
#
loop_
_entity.id
_entity.type
_entity.pdbx_description
1 polymer ?
#
loop_
_entity_poly.entity_id
_entity_poly.type
_entity_poly.pdbx_seq_one_letter_code
_entity_poly.pdbx_strand_id
1 'polypeptide(L)' 'MSKKSSIVAKGVTLIGIGVGFILLKYSPYYFVASIMIGIGAGFLIGAILDRDN' A
#
# COMPACT_ATOMS: atom_id res chain seq x y z
N MET A 1 -0.81 -17.84 -4.26
CA MET A 1 -0.43 -16.85 -3.24
C MET A 1 0.34 -17.42 -2.04
N SER A 2 1.66 -17.51 -2.19
CA SER A 2 2.60 -17.86 -1.11
C SER A 2 2.43 -16.92 0.11
N LYS A 3 2.50 -17.44 1.35
CA LYS A 3 2.30 -16.67 2.60
C LYS A 3 3.13 -15.38 2.66
N LYS A 4 4.31 -15.36 2.03
CA LYS A 4 5.19 -14.18 1.95
C LYS A 4 4.57 -13.05 1.12
N SER A 5 3.95 -13.36 -0.02
CA SER A 5 3.33 -12.34 -0.90
C SER A 5 2.16 -11.62 -0.25
N SER A 6 1.31 -12.35 0.49
CA SER A 6 0.20 -11.76 1.24
C SER A 6 0.66 -10.81 2.34
N ILE A 7 1.78 -11.11 3.02
CA ILE A 7 2.32 -10.26 4.09
C ILE A 7 2.93 -8.98 3.52
N VAL A 8 3.67 -9.07 2.40
CA VAL A 8 4.28 -7.90 1.76
C VAL A 8 3.22 -6.95 1.23
N ALA A 9 2.21 -7.47 0.53
CA ALA A 9 1.10 -6.67 0.02
C ALA A 9 0.35 -5.96 1.17
N LYS A 10 0.02 -6.68 2.26
CA LYS A 10 -0.65 -6.12 3.44
C LYS A 10 0.20 -5.06 4.15
N GLY A 11 1.52 -5.25 4.22
CA GLY A 11 2.45 -4.30 4.82
C GLY A 11 2.51 -2.98 4.07
N VAL A 12 2.59 -3.03 2.73
CA VAL A 12 2.63 -1.83 1.89
C VAL A 12 1.34 -1.01 1.99
N THR A 13 0.18 -1.66 2.07
CA THR A 13 -1.10 -0.97 2.28
C THR A 13 -1.16 -0.29 3.65
N LEU A 14 -0.67 -0.95 4.70
CA LEU A 14 -0.64 -0.39 6.05
C LEU A 14 0.29 0.83 6.15
N ILE A 15 1.44 0.77 5.48
CA ILE A 15 2.37 1.91 5.37
C ILE A 15 1.70 3.08 4.65
N GLY A 16 1.00 2.85 3.54
CA GLY A 16 0.29 3.90 2.81
C GLY A 16 -0.82 4.59 3.63
N ILE A 17 -1.51 3.84 4.51
CA ILE A 17 -2.48 4.40 5.45
C ILE A 17 -1.78 5.21 6.55
N GLY A 18 -0.69 4.69 7.12
CA GLY A 18 0.08 5.39 8.15
C GLY A 18 0.69 6.71 7.65
N VAL A 19 1.30 6.70 6.47
CA VAL A 19 1.84 7.89 5.81
C VAL A 19 0.72 8.87 5.45
N GLY A 20 -0.43 8.36 5.01
CA GLY A 20 -1.62 9.17 4.75
C GLY A 20 -2.04 9.95 5.99
N PHE A 21 -2.19 9.29 7.13
CA PHE A 21 -2.59 9.93 8.40
C PHE A 21 -1.63 11.06 8.84
N ILE A 22 -0.34 10.94 8.54
CA ILE A 22 0.64 11.99 8.81
C ILE A 22 0.43 13.19 7.86
N LEU A 23 0.17 12.92 6.59
CA LEU A 23 -0.09 13.92 5.55
C LEU A 23 -1.45 14.62 5.70
N LEU A 24 -2.40 14.01 6.42
CA LEU A 24 -3.70 14.62 6.77
C LEU A 24 -3.51 15.98 7.47
N LYS A 25 -2.43 16.13 8.24
CA LYS A 25 -2.10 17.37 8.95
C LYS A 25 -1.77 18.53 8.00
N TYR A 26 -1.33 18.23 6.78
CA TYR A 26 -0.97 19.23 5.77
C TYR A 26 -2.12 19.53 4.82
N SER A 27 -2.74 18.48 4.26
CA SER A 27 -3.89 18.65 3.38
C SER A 27 -4.66 17.33 3.19
N PRO A 28 -6.00 17.35 3.14
CA PRO A 28 -6.80 16.16 2.86
C PRO A 28 -6.46 15.52 1.51
N TYR A 29 -6.04 16.31 0.52
CA TYR A 29 -5.68 15.79 -0.81
C TYR A 29 -4.46 14.86 -0.77
N TYR A 30 -3.46 15.18 0.06
CA TYR A 30 -2.28 14.33 0.23
C TYR A 30 -2.59 13.03 0.96
N PHE A 31 -3.56 13.03 1.88
CA PHE A 31 -4.06 11.83 2.53
C PHE A 31 -4.66 10.87 1.50
N VAL A 32 -5.56 11.37 0.64
CA VAL A 32 -6.22 10.56 -0.39
C VAL A 32 -5.19 10.03 -1.40
N ALA A 33 -4.25 10.86 -1.83
CA ALA A 33 -3.18 10.44 -2.74
C ALA A 33 -2.31 9.33 -2.14
N SER A 34 -1.91 9.46 -0.87
CA SER A 34 -1.13 8.45 -0.15
C SER A 34 -1.86 7.11 -0.03
N ILE A 35 -3.17 7.13 0.25
CA ILE A 35 -3.96 5.91 0.34
C ILE A 35 -4.12 5.25 -1.04
N MET A 36 -4.39 6.03 -2.09
CA MET A 36 -4.45 5.50 -3.46
C MET A 36 -3.12 4.86 -3.87
N ILE A 37 -1.99 5.52 -3.60
CA ILE A 37 -0.65 4.99 -3.91
C ILE A 37 -0.36 3.75 -3.07
N GLY A 38 -0.69 3.74 -1.77
CA GLY A 38 -0.47 2.60 -0.89
C GLY A 38 -1.26 1.36 -1.27
N ILE A 39 -2.55 1.52 -1.60
CA ILE A 39 -3.40 0.42 -2.07
C ILE A 39 -2.93 -0.06 -3.45
N GLY A 40 -2.68 0.87 -4.38
CA GLY A 40 -2.21 0.56 -5.72
C GLY A 40 -0.87 -0.18 -5.71
N ALA A 41 0.10 0.29 -4.93
CA ALA A 41 1.41 -0.34 -4.78
C ALA A 41 1.30 -1.72 -4.10
N GLY A 42 0.49 -1.85 -3.05
CA GLY A 42 0.28 -3.14 -2.37
C GLY A 42 -0.33 -4.19 -3.28
N PHE A 43 -1.29 -3.79 -4.12
CA PHE A 43 -1.90 -4.69 -5.12
C PHE A 43 -0.93 -5.03 -6.25
N LEU A 44 -0.18 -4.05 -6.75
CA LEU A 44 0.81 -4.25 -7.81
C LEU A 44 1.94 -5.19 -7.36
N ILE A 45 2.47 -5.00 -6.15
CA ILE A 45 3.51 -5.87 -5.58
C ILE A 45 2.96 -7.28 -5.34
N GLY A 46 1.73 -7.40 -4.82
CA GLY A 46 1.07 -8.68 -4.66
C GLY A 46 0.91 -9.43 -5.99
N ALA A 47 0.52 -8.72 -7.06
CA ALA A 47 0.36 -9.27 -8.39
C ALA A 47 1.70 -9.66 -9.04
N ILE A 48 2.75 -8.84 -8.91
CA ILE A 48 4.09 -9.16 -9.42
C ILE A 48 4.65 -10.39 -8.70
N LEU A 49 4.52 -10.45 -7.39
CA LEU A 49 5.08 -11.52 -6.57
C LEU A 49 4.28 -12.83 -6.62
N ASP A 50 2.99 -12.78 -6.95
CA ASP A 50 2.21 -13.99 -7.27
C ASP A 50 2.52 -14.52 -8.67
N ARG A 51 2.95 -13.66 -9.60
CA ARG A 51 3.33 -14.06 -10.97
C ARG A 51 4.71 -14.72 -11.04
N ASP A 52 5.60 -14.42 -10.09
CA ASP A 52 6.97 -14.95 -10.00
C ASP A 52 7.05 -16.30 -9.26
N ASN A 53 5.96 -16.75 -8.65
CA ASN A 53 5.91 -17.92 -7.75
C ASN A 53 4.91 -18.98 -8.22
#